data_AF-A0A0K8REE8-F1
#
_entry.id   AF-A0A0K8REE8-F1
#
_cell.length_a   1.000
_cell.length_b   1.000
_cell.length_c   1.000
_cell.angle_alpha   90.00
_cell.angle_beta   90.00
_cell.angle_gamma   90.00
#
_symmetry.space_group_name_H-M   'P 1'
#
loop_
_entity.id
_entity.type
_entity.pdbx_description
1 polymer ?
#
loop_
_entity_poly.entity_id
_entity_poly.type
_entity_poly.pdbx_seq_one_letter_code
_entity_poly.pdbx_strand_id
1 'polypeptide(L)'
;MCEEFLGCEDGGNSFPTAKQCWETCTKNAPSRCALIPDISSLSGAFQRYYYDSTANKCVYKTQFGHYVSGKSNIFYTLEECKKTCIAYHEPGMEY
;
A
#
# COMPACT_ATOMS: atom_id res chain seq x y z
N MET A 1 1.81 9.69 4.41
CA MET A 1 1.58 8.22 4.34
C MET A 1 0.28 7.95 5.06
N CYS A 2 -0.49 6.95 4.66
CA CYS A 2 -1.73 6.60 5.37
C CYS A 2 -1.42 5.64 6.51
N GLU A 3 -1.89 5.97 7.70
CA GLU A 3 -1.72 5.18 8.91
C GLU A 3 -3.09 4.80 9.48
N GLU A 4 -3.15 3.62 10.11
CA GLU A 4 -4.33 3.15 10.80
C GLU A 4 -4.13 3.39 12.30
N PHE A 5 -5.07 4.11 12.92
CA PHE A 5 -5.06 4.42 14.34
C PHE A 5 -6.49 4.47 14.88
N LEU A 6 -6.63 4.24 16.19
CA LEU A 6 -7.90 4.40 16.89
C LEU A 6 -7.96 5.82 17.47
N GLY A 7 -8.73 6.70 16.84
CA GLY A 7 -8.85 8.10 17.21
C GLY A 7 -10.21 8.69 16.82
N CYS A 8 -10.46 9.92 17.27
CA CYS A 8 -11.61 10.72 16.83
C CYS A 8 -11.20 11.64 15.67
N GLU A 9 -12.18 12.13 14.90
CA GLU A 9 -11.97 13.02 13.76
C GLU A 9 -11.18 14.29 14.13
N ASP A 10 -9.98 14.41 13.58
CA ASP A 10 -8.97 15.43 13.87
C ASP A 10 -8.81 16.42 12.70
N GLY A 11 -9.93 17.00 12.25
CA GLY A 11 -9.91 18.15 11.34
C GLY A 11 -9.71 17.83 9.86
N GLY A 12 -10.10 16.63 9.42
CA GLY A 12 -10.24 16.28 7.99
C GLY A 12 -9.10 15.46 7.37
N ASN A 13 -8.10 15.05 8.17
CA ASN A 13 -7.07 14.08 7.77
C ASN A 13 -7.36 12.64 8.27
N SER A 14 -8.56 12.41 8.79
CA SER A 14 -9.04 11.10 9.22
C SER A 14 -10.00 10.53 8.19
N PHE A 15 -9.83 9.26 7.84
CA PHE A 15 -10.60 8.60 6.79
C PHE A 15 -11.08 7.22 7.27
N PRO A 16 -12.32 6.82 6.93
CA PRO A 16 -12.86 5.51 7.32
C PRO A 16 -12.13 4.32 6.67
N THR A 17 -11.36 4.54 5.60
CA THR A 17 -10.60 3.48 4.92
C THR A 17 -9.25 3.97 4.43
N ALA A 18 -8.27 3.06 4.38
CA ALA A 18 -6.96 3.36 3.82
C ALA A 18 -7.04 3.78 2.35
N LYS A 19 -7.94 3.19 1.55
CA LYS A 19 -8.20 3.59 0.16
C LYS A 19 -8.54 5.09 0.06
N GLN A 20 -9.49 5.55 0.87
CA GLN A 20 -9.90 6.96 0.84
C GLN A 20 -8.76 7.88 1.26
N CYS A 21 -7.99 7.51 2.29
CA CYS A 21 -6.79 8.26 2.66
C CYS A 21 -5.80 8.35 1.49
N TRP A 22 -5.48 7.22 0.85
CA TRP A 22 -4.52 7.20 -0.26
C TRP A 22 -5.01 8.04 -1.44
N GLU A 23 -6.28 7.92 -1.82
CA GLU A 23 -6.89 8.68 -2.90
C GLU A 23 -6.94 10.19 -2.61
N THR A 24 -7.27 10.59 -1.38
CA THR A 24 -7.35 12.00 -1.00
C THR A 24 -5.97 12.62 -0.83
N CYS A 25 -5.08 12.00 -0.05
CA CYS A 25 -3.79 12.58 0.32
C CYS A 25 -2.71 12.48 -0.77
N THR A 26 -2.87 11.59 -1.76
CA THR A 26 -1.86 11.42 -2.83
C THR A 26 -2.31 11.91 -4.21
N LYS A 27 -3.44 12.63 -4.28
CA LYS A 27 -3.99 13.17 -5.54
C LYS A 27 -2.98 14.00 -6.36
N ASN A 28 -2.12 14.77 -5.69
CA ASN A 28 -1.13 15.66 -6.35
C ASN A 28 0.25 15.00 -6.55
N ALA A 29 0.51 13.90 -5.83
CA ALA A 29 1.78 13.17 -5.85
C ALA A 29 1.48 11.69 -5.60
N PRO A 30 1.12 10.93 -6.65
CA PRO A 30 0.61 9.57 -6.47
C PRO A 30 1.68 8.67 -5.85
N SER A 31 1.36 8.12 -4.68
CA SER A 31 2.15 7.04 -4.09
C SER A 31 1.94 5.78 -4.91
N ARG A 32 2.99 4.96 -5.10
CA ARG A 32 2.83 3.64 -5.70
C ARG A 32 1.86 2.74 -4.94
N CYS A 33 1.60 3.01 -3.65
CA CYS A 33 0.59 2.31 -2.86
C CYS A 33 -0.86 2.69 -3.23
N ALA A 34 -1.07 3.85 -3.86
CA ALA A 34 -2.38 4.27 -4.36
C ALA A 34 -2.64 3.78 -5.79
N LEU A 35 -1.61 3.23 -6.47
CA LEU A 35 -1.74 2.77 -7.85
C LEU A 35 -2.39 1.39 -7.93
N ILE A 36 -3.13 1.17 -9.02
CA ILE A 36 -3.59 -0.16 -9.39
C ILE A 36 -2.35 -1.02 -9.68
N PRO A 37 -2.20 -2.20 -9.07
CA PRO A 37 -1.07 -3.07 -9.32
C PRO A 37 -1.09 -3.60 -10.76
N ASP A 38 0.07 -3.52 -11.42
CA ASP A 38 0.27 -4.03 -12.78
C ASP A 38 0.47 -5.56 -12.79
N ILE A 39 -0.50 -6.27 -12.21
CA ILE A 39 -0.46 -7.72 -12.05
C ILE A 39 -1.02 -8.41 -13.29
N SER A 40 -0.26 -9.36 -13.82
CA SER A 40 -0.77 -10.22 -14.91
C SER A 40 -1.96 -11.06 -14.44
N SER A 41 -2.89 -11.32 -15.35
CA SER A 41 -3.96 -12.30 -15.16
C SER A 41 -3.43 -13.74 -15.25
N LEU A 42 -2.30 -13.95 -15.91
CA LEU A 42 -1.66 -15.27 -16.07
C LEU A 42 -0.77 -15.58 -14.87
N SER A 43 -1.07 -16.68 -14.19
CA SER A 43 -0.24 -17.21 -13.10
C SER A 43 1.10 -17.71 -13.65
N GLY A 44 2.20 -17.32 -13.01
CA GLY A 44 3.55 -17.78 -13.36
C GLY A 44 4.31 -18.32 -12.15
N ALA A 45 5.63 -18.40 -12.27
CA ALA A 45 6.49 -18.94 -11.22
C ALA A 45 6.96 -17.91 -10.18
N PHE A 46 6.89 -16.61 -10.50
CA PHE A 46 7.42 -15.57 -9.61
C PHE A 46 6.33 -15.03 -8.69
N GLN A 47 6.47 -15.31 -7.39
CA GLN A 47 5.63 -14.69 -6.37
C GLN A 47 6.02 -13.22 -6.18
N ARG A 48 5.03 -12.32 -6.25
CA ARG A 48 5.17 -10.89 -6.04
C ARG A 48 4.11 -10.39 -5.09
N TYR A 49 4.38 -9.27 -4.43
CA TYR A 49 3.48 -8.67 -3.45
C TYR A 49 2.94 -7.36 -3.97
N TYR A 50 1.71 -7.01 -3.63
CA TYR A 50 1.13 -5.70 -3.90
C TYR A 50 0.28 -5.26 -2.72
N TYR A 51 0.10 -3.95 -2.59
CA TYR A 51 -0.74 -3.39 -1.55
C TYR A 51 -2.19 -3.28 -2.04
N ASP A 52 -3.10 -3.94 -1.33
CA ASP A 52 -4.55 -3.79 -1.49
C ASP A 52 -5.03 -2.73 -0.51
N SER A 53 -5.34 -1.54 -1.04
CA SER A 53 -5.83 -0.40 -0.26
C SER A 53 -7.25 -0.58 0.27
N THR A 54 -8.02 -1.51 -0.30
CA THR A 54 -9.38 -1.84 0.18
C THR A 54 -9.29 -2.71 1.43
N ALA A 55 -8.35 -3.66 1.43
CA ALA A 55 -8.11 -4.54 2.57
C ALA A 55 -7.11 -3.97 3.59
N ASN A 56 -6.46 -2.84 3.29
CA ASN A 56 -5.32 -2.28 4.02
C ASN A 56 -4.21 -3.32 4.26
N LYS A 57 -3.87 -4.11 3.22
CA LYS A 57 -2.97 -5.28 3.37
C LYS A 57 -2.05 -5.46 2.17
N CYS A 58 -0.84 -5.93 2.45
CA CYS A 58 0.04 -6.48 1.43
C CYS A 58 -0.32 -7.94 1.17
N VAL A 59 -0.72 -8.25 -0.07
CA VAL A 59 -1.10 -9.59 -0.53
C VAL A 59 -0.16 -10.06 -1.62
N TYR A 60 -0.16 -11.37 -1.93
CA TYR A 60 0.72 -11.94 -2.94
C TYR A 60 -0.05 -12.47 -4.16
N LYS A 61 0.64 -12.51 -5.29
CA LYS A 61 0.20 -13.18 -6.52
C LYS A 61 1.40 -13.76 -7.24
N THR A 62 1.19 -14.79 -8.07
CA THR A 62 2.23 -15.30 -8.94
C THR A 62 2.09 -14.77 -10.37
N GLN A 63 3.21 -14.45 -11.02
CA GLN A 63 3.25 -13.93 -12.39
C GLN A 63 4.51 -14.42 -13.13
N PHE A 64 4.52 -14.31 -14.46
CA PHE A 64 5.68 -14.69 -15.29
C PHE A 64 6.81 -13.66 -15.27
N GLY A 65 6.49 -12.38 -15.06
CA GLY A 65 7.45 -11.30 -15.04
C GLY A 65 8.29 -11.31 -13.77
N HIS A 66 9.61 -11.52 -13.90
CA HIS A 66 10.53 -11.43 -12.77
C HIS A 66 10.77 -9.98 -12.34
N TYR A 67 10.77 -9.04 -13.29
CA TYR A 67 11.17 -7.66 -13.05
C TYR A 67 10.09 -6.84 -12.33
N VAL A 68 10.51 -6.07 -11.34
CA VAL A 68 9.68 -5.07 -10.64
C VAL A 68 10.26 -3.69 -10.91
N SER A 69 9.45 -2.79 -11.47
CA SER A 69 9.91 -1.47 -11.94
C SER A 69 10.26 -0.48 -10.83
N GLY A 70 9.89 -0.77 -9.58
CA GLY A 70 9.98 0.17 -8.45
C GLY A 70 8.95 1.31 -8.51
N LYS A 71 8.23 1.47 -9.62
CA LYS A 71 7.22 2.54 -9.81
C LYS A 71 5.77 2.05 -9.66
N SER A 72 5.51 0.79 -10.02
CA SER A 72 4.16 0.18 -9.92
C SER A 72 3.85 -0.29 -8.49
N ASN A 73 2.60 -0.57 -8.15
CA ASN A 73 2.21 -1.19 -6.86
C ASN A 73 2.58 -2.69 -6.82
N ILE A 74 3.86 -3.04 -7.03
CA ILE A 74 4.35 -4.42 -7.01
C ILE A 74 5.72 -4.44 -6.34
N PHE A 75 5.96 -5.43 -5.48
CA PHE A 75 7.14 -5.53 -4.62
C PHE A 75 7.73 -6.94 -4.69
N TYR A 76 9.04 -7.06 -4.49
CA TYR A 76 9.70 -8.37 -4.45
C TYR A 76 9.32 -9.18 -3.22
N THR A 77 9.16 -8.52 -2.07
CA THR A 77 8.95 -9.18 -0.78
C THR A 77 7.76 -8.57 -0.04
N LEU A 78 7.20 -9.35 0.90
CA LEU A 78 6.14 -8.87 1.79
C LEU A 78 6.61 -7.67 2.63
N GLU A 79 7.85 -7.75 3.13
CA GLU A 79 8.44 -6.72 3.97
C GLU A 79 8.60 -5.40 3.22
N GLU A 80 9.07 -5.44 1.97
CA GLU A 80 9.21 -4.25 1.13
C GLU A 80 7.85 -3.59 0.89
N CYS A 81 6.80 -4.38 0.63
CA CYS A 81 5.44 -3.88 0.51
C CYS A 81 4.96 -3.21 1.81
N LYS A 82 5.11 -3.91 2.95
CA LYS A 82 4.65 -3.40 4.24
C LYS A 82 5.37 -2.10 4.62
N LYS A 83 6.71 -2.09 4.52
CA LYS A 83 7.53 -0.91 4.82
C LYS A 83 7.17 0.30 3.94
N THR A 84 6.73 0.06 2.71
CA THR A 84 6.38 1.13 1.78
C THR A 84 4.94 1.62 1.95
N CYS A 85 4.00 0.73 2.24
CA CYS A 85 2.56 1.01 2.12
C CYS A 85 1.76 0.91 3.40
N ILE A 86 2.32 0.38 4.49
CA ILE A 86 1.64 0.24 5.77
C ILE A 86 2.46 0.96 6.84
N ALA A 87 1.93 2.07 7.34
CA ALA A 87 2.43 2.71 8.54
C ALA A 87 1.74 2.08 9.76
N TYR A 88 2.54 1.71 10.75
CA TYR A 88 2.05 1.30 12.06
C TYR A 88 2.29 2.48 13.01
N HIS A 89 1.24 2.91 13.70
CA HIS A 89 1.40 3.83 14.81
C HIS A 89 2.04 3.07 15.99
N GLU A 90 3.26 3.41 16.36
CA GLU A 90 3.89 2.93 17.59
C GLU A 90 3.53 3.90 18.72
N PRO A 91 2.61 3.55 19.65
CA PRO A 91 2.29 4.40 20.77
C PRO A 91 3.53 4.55 21.67
N GLY A 92 4.12 5.74 21.69
CA GLY A 92 5.30 6.07 22.50
C GLY A 92 6.40 6.87 21.80
N MET A 93 6.29 7.13 20.48
CA MET A 93 7.18 8.06 19.78
C MET A 93 6.50 9.43 19.69
N GLU A 94 6.61 10.23 20.75
CA GLU A 94 6.28 11.66 20.73
C GLU A 94 7.29 12.39 19.83
N TYR A 95 6.81 13.27 18.94
CA TYR A 95 7.62 14.17 18.11
C TYR A 95 7.82 15.53 18.78
#